data_AF-A0A379VTZ7-F1
#
_entry.id   AF-A0A379VTZ7-F1
#
_cell.length_a   1.000
_cell.length_b   1.000
_cell.length_c   1.000
_cell.angle_alpha   90.00
_cell.angle_beta   90.00
_cell.angle_gamma   90.00
#
_symmetry.space_group_name_H-M   'P 1'
#
loop_
_entity.id
_entity.type
_entity.pdbx_description
1 polymer ?
#
loop_
_entity_poly.entity_id
_entity_poly.type
_entity_poly.pdbx_seq_one_letter_code
_entity_poly.pdbx_strand_id
1 'polypeptide(L)'
;MKDRPDILKSHPQMTAMINTRYSDIADYPLPSTLCLNLAGAPTLSVSLDNIEGYLYSELRKGHLDEWKTQEKVTYLAAKIQSGIEKTTRILQHANISERTQQNAFLETMAMCGLKQLEIPPPHTHIPIEKMVKEVLLADKTFQAFLVTDPSTSQSMLAEIIEAISDKVFHAIFRIDPQAIQKMAEEQLTTLHVRSEQQSGCLCCFL
;
A
#
# COMPACT_ATOMS: atom_id res chain seq x y z
N MET A 1 -24.74 -0.83 8.00
CA MET A 1 -23.98 -1.97 8.56
C MET A 1 -22.98 -1.41 9.56
N LYS A 2 -22.76 -2.08 10.69
CA LYS A 2 -21.76 -1.66 11.69
C LYS A 2 -20.42 -2.28 11.28
N ASP A 3 -19.79 -1.71 10.26
CA ASP A 3 -18.40 -2.04 9.96
C ASP A 3 -17.58 -1.68 11.20
N ARG A 4 -16.66 -2.57 11.59
CA ARG A 4 -15.61 -2.23 12.56
C ARG A 4 -14.45 -1.69 11.73
N PRO A 5 -14.24 -0.36 11.62
CA PRO A 5 -13.19 0.22 10.81
C PRO A 5 -11.86 0.10 11.55
N ASP A 6 -11.46 -1.13 11.90
CA ASP A 6 -10.19 -1.41 12.54
C ASP A 6 -9.18 -1.78 11.48
N ILE A 7 -8.15 -0.95 11.34
CA ILE A 7 -7.07 -1.17 10.37
C ILE A 7 -5.98 -2.11 10.92
N LEU A 8 -5.92 -2.33 12.24
CA LEU A 8 -4.91 -3.16 12.89
C LEU A 8 -5.44 -4.56 13.22
N LYS A 9 -5.85 -5.30 12.19
CA LYS A 9 -6.47 -6.64 12.38
C LYS A 9 -5.49 -7.64 12.99
N SER A 10 -4.19 -7.43 12.78
CA SER A 10 -3.12 -8.28 13.30
C SER A 10 -2.83 -8.05 14.80
N HIS A 11 -3.40 -6.99 15.39
CA HIS A 11 -3.13 -6.55 16.77
C HIS A 11 -4.43 -6.45 17.58
N PRO A 12 -5.01 -7.56 18.06
CA PRO A 12 -6.34 -7.58 18.71
C PRO A 12 -6.45 -6.74 19.99
N GLN A 13 -5.32 -6.39 20.61
CA GLN A 13 -5.22 -5.52 21.77
C GLN A 13 -5.32 -4.02 21.45
N MET A 14 -5.28 -3.67 20.15
CA MET A 14 -5.26 -2.31 19.65
C MET A 14 -6.39 -2.12 18.65
N THR A 15 -7.12 -1.02 18.76
CA THR A 15 -8.04 -0.60 17.70
C THR A 15 -7.54 0.69 17.09
N ALA A 16 -7.44 0.71 15.77
CA ALA A 16 -7.00 1.87 15.02
C ALA A 16 -8.07 2.31 14.02
N MET A 17 -8.43 3.59 14.07
CA MET A 17 -9.41 4.20 13.19
C MET A 17 -8.81 5.41 12.48
N ILE A 18 -9.12 5.56 11.19
CA ILE A 18 -8.70 6.71 10.40
C ILE A 18 -9.93 7.56 10.13
N ASN A 19 -9.98 8.74 10.75
CA ASN A 19 -10.95 9.77 10.43
C ASN A 19 -10.55 10.48 9.13
N THR A 20 -11.55 10.88 8.37
CA THR A 20 -11.36 11.59 7.10
C THR A 20 -12.09 12.92 7.13
N ARG A 21 -11.58 13.87 6.36
CA ARG A 21 -12.25 15.15 6.08
C ARG A 21 -12.13 15.46 4.60
N TYR A 22 -13.04 16.25 4.07
CA TYR A 22 -12.98 16.67 2.67
C TYR A 22 -11.70 17.48 2.41
N SER A 23 -11.04 17.21 1.29
CA SER A 23 -9.83 17.88 0.82
C SER A 23 -10.06 18.42 -0.59
N ASP A 24 -9.88 19.73 -0.75
CA ASP A 24 -10.09 20.41 -2.04
C ASP A 24 -9.09 19.94 -3.10
N ILE A 25 -7.83 19.68 -2.72
CA ILE A 25 -6.77 19.28 -3.65
C ILE A 25 -6.97 17.86 -4.21
N ALA A 26 -7.66 17.00 -3.45
CA ALA A 26 -7.99 15.63 -3.85
C ALA A 26 -9.43 15.47 -4.37
N ASP A 27 -10.27 16.51 -4.22
CA ASP A 27 -11.72 16.49 -4.49
C ASP A 27 -12.39 15.25 -3.84
N TYR A 28 -11.98 14.93 -2.59
CA TYR A 28 -12.39 13.73 -1.85
C TYR A 28 -12.15 13.83 -0.35
N PRO A 29 -12.78 12.96 0.46
CA PRO A 29 -12.33 12.69 1.81
C PRO A 29 -10.89 12.13 1.85
N LEU A 30 -10.00 12.85 2.53
CA LEU A 30 -8.62 12.48 2.79
C LEU A 30 -8.44 12.15 4.28
N PRO A 31 -7.54 11.20 4.66
CA PRO A 31 -7.18 10.95 6.05
C PRO A 31 -6.75 12.24 6.79
N SER A 32 -7.41 12.54 7.91
CA SER A 32 -7.16 13.75 8.70
C SER A 32 -6.68 13.45 10.12
N THR A 33 -7.09 12.32 10.69
CA THR A 33 -6.69 11.96 12.06
C THR A 33 -6.62 10.45 12.22
N LEU A 34 -5.53 9.97 12.78
CA LEU A 34 -5.38 8.60 13.26
C LEU A 34 -5.78 8.55 14.74
N CYS A 35 -6.73 7.67 15.08
CA CYS A 35 -7.12 7.39 16.45
C CYS A 35 -6.68 5.98 16.83
N LEU A 36 -5.87 5.85 17.88
CA LEU A 36 -5.37 4.60 18.41
C LEU A 36 -5.94 4.38 19.82
N ASN A 37 -6.55 3.22 20.01
CA ASN A 37 -7.17 2.80 21.25
C ASN A 37 -6.48 1.54 21.76
N LEU A 38 -5.63 1.69 22.77
CA LEU A 38 -5.11 0.56 23.52
C LEU A 38 -6.10 0.21 24.63
N ALA A 39 -6.38 -1.08 24.81
CA ALA A 39 -7.27 -1.54 25.88
C ALA A 39 -6.80 -1.01 27.25
N GLY A 40 -7.67 -0.26 27.94
CA GLY A 40 -7.39 0.29 29.27
C GLY A 40 -6.58 1.60 29.27
N ALA A 41 -6.23 2.17 28.12
CA ALA A 41 -5.58 3.47 28.01
C ALA A 41 -6.50 4.51 27.33
N PRO A 42 -6.26 5.81 27.56
CA PRO A 42 -6.92 6.87 26.79
C PRO A 42 -6.61 6.75 25.30
N THR A 43 -7.58 7.16 24.46
CA THR A 43 -7.39 7.26 23.01
C THR A 43 -6.28 8.22 22.66
N LEU A 44 -5.28 7.75 21.89
CA LEU A 44 -4.29 8.59 21.26
C LEU A 44 -4.83 9.10 19.92
N SER A 45 -4.79 10.41 19.70
CA SER A 45 -5.19 11.03 18.43
C SER A 45 -4.00 11.76 17.81
N VAL A 46 -3.70 11.44 16.55
CA VAL A 46 -2.58 12.00 15.79
C VAL A 46 -3.13 12.71 14.56
N SER A 47 -2.81 14.00 14.40
CA SER A 47 -3.22 14.75 13.21
C SER A 47 -2.43 14.29 11.98
N LEU A 48 -3.14 14.13 10.86
CA LEU A 48 -2.60 13.75 9.57
C LEU A 48 -2.68 14.89 8.54
N ASP A 49 -3.12 16.07 8.96
CA ASP A 49 -3.40 17.23 8.10
C ASP A 49 -2.19 17.66 7.26
N ASN A 50 -0.98 17.41 7.76
CA ASN A 50 0.26 17.76 7.06
C ASN A 50 0.48 16.92 5.79
N ILE A 51 -0.21 15.79 5.59
CA ILE A 51 -0.18 15.04 4.32
C ILE A 51 -0.72 15.91 3.19
N GLU A 52 -1.84 16.59 3.43
CA GLU A 52 -2.43 17.54 2.49
C GLU A 52 -1.47 18.71 2.20
N GLY A 53 -0.70 19.11 3.22
CA GLY A 53 0.36 20.11 3.10
C GLY A 53 1.44 19.77 2.05
N TYR A 54 1.83 18.50 1.94
CA TYR A 54 2.76 18.06 0.88
C TYR A 54 2.16 18.24 -0.51
N LEU A 55 0.89 17.85 -0.70
CA LEU A 55 0.20 18.00 -1.99
C LEU A 55 0.09 19.48 -2.39
N TYR A 56 -0.27 20.37 -1.45
CA TYR A 56 -0.29 21.81 -1.71
C TYR A 56 1.10 22.40 -1.98
N SER A 57 2.16 21.80 -1.43
CA SER A 57 3.53 22.19 -1.75
C SER A 57 3.87 21.83 -3.21
N GLU A 58 3.57 20.61 -3.65
CA GLU A 58 3.78 20.18 -5.03
C GLU A 58 2.91 20.97 -6.03
N LEU A 59 1.68 21.33 -5.64
CA LEU A 59 0.83 22.22 -6.44
C LEU A 59 1.48 23.60 -6.62
N ARG A 60 1.99 24.21 -5.55
CA ARG A 60 2.64 25.53 -5.60
C ARG A 60 3.94 25.53 -6.39
N LYS A 61 4.64 24.40 -6.47
CA LYS A 61 5.82 24.21 -7.33
C LYS A 61 5.45 23.99 -8.80
N GLY A 62 4.19 23.76 -9.13
CA GLY A 62 3.75 23.41 -10.48
C GLY A 62 4.09 21.96 -10.89
N HIS A 63 4.41 21.10 -9.94
CA HIS A 63 4.88 19.72 -10.20
C HIS A 63 3.85 18.64 -9.83
N LEU A 64 2.64 19.02 -9.38
CA LEU A 64 1.65 18.07 -8.87
C LEU A 64 1.28 16.98 -9.89
N ASP A 65 1.12 17.32 -11.16
CA ASP A 65 0.72 16.35 -12.19
C ASP A 65 1.86 15.36 -12.54
N GLU A 66 3.10 15.84 -12.55
CA GLU A 66 4.28 15.00 -12.71
C GLU A 66 4.44 14.06 -11.51
N TRP A 67 4.30 14.61 -10.29
CA TRP A 67 4.31 13.85 -9.05
C TRP A 67 3.20 12.77 -9.06
N LYS A 68 1.98 13.12 -9.47
CA LYS A 68 0.85 12.17 -9.56
C LYS A 68 1.15 11.03 -10.55
N THR A 69 1.72 11.36 -11.71
CA THR A 69 2.11 10.36 -12.72
C THR A 69 3.14 9.39 -12.14
N GLN A 70 4.17 9.92 -11.49
CA GLN A 70 5.24 9.12 -10.88
C GLN A 70 4.70 8.25 -9.74
N GLU A 71 3.97 8.84 -8.79
CA GLU A 71 3.45 8.15 -7.61
C GLU A 71 2.48 7.03 -8.02
N LYS A 72 1.61 7.25 -9.02
CA LYS A 72 0.68 6.23 -9.50
C LYS A 72 1.41 4.97 -9.97
N VAL A 73 2.46 5.14 -10.78
CA VAL A 73 3.23 4.01 -11.31
C VAL A 73 4.02 3.33 -10.19
N THR A 74 4.73 4.11 -9.37
CA THR A 74 5.57 3.59 -8.29
C THR A 74 4.76 2.82 -7.26
N TYR A 75 3.66 3.39 -6.77
CA TYR A 75 2.83 2.79 -5.72
C TYR A 75 2.16 1.49 -6.19
N LEU A 76 1.57 1.50 -7.40
CA LEU A 76 0.90 0.31 -7.93
C LEU A 76 1.89 -0.79 -8.30
N ALA A 77 3.07 -0.45 -8.84
CA ALA A 77 4.11 -1.44 -9.09
C ALA A 77 4.57 -2.12 -7.78
N ALA A 78 4.77 -1.34 -6.71
CA ALA A 78 5.10 -1.88 -5.40
C ALA A 78 4.00 -2.81 -4.84
N LYS A 79 2.72 -2.44 -5.02
CA LYS A 79 1.58 -3.28 -4.61
C LYS A 79 1.48 -4.59 -5.39
N ILE A 80 1.71 -4.55 -6.70
CA ILE A 80 1.75 -5.75 -7.55
C ILE A 80 2.88 -6.68 -7.09
N GLN A 81 4.09 -6.14 -6.91
CA GLN A 81 5.25 -6.90 -6.45
C GLN A 81 5.00 -7.53 -5.07
N SER A 82 4.45 -6.77 -4.13
CA SER A 82 4.10 -7.26 -2.80
C SER A 82 3.10 -8.42 -2.83
N GLY A 83 2.06 -8.33 -3.68
CA GLY A 83 1.08 -9.42 -3.88
C GLY A 83 1.73 -10.71 -4.41
N ILE A 84 2.63 -10.58 -5.38
CA ILE A 84 3.38 -11.71 -5.96
C ILE A 84 4.26 -12.38 -4.90
N GLU A 85 5.09 -11.61 -4.20
CA GLU A 85 5.99 -12.12 -3.16
C GLU A 85 5.23 -12.81 -2.03
N LYS A 86 4.13 -12.19 -1.57
CA LYS A 86 3.26 -12.74 -0.53
C LYS A 86 2.67 -14.08 -0.97
N THR A 87 2.15 -14.16 -2.19
CA THR A 87 1.53 -15.39 -2.71
C THR A 87 2.55 -16.50 -2.94
N THR A 88 3.72 -16.17 -3.51
CA THR A 88 4.84 -17.10 -3.65
C THR A 88 5.28 -17.67 -2.30
N ARG A 89 5.33 -16.82 -1.26
CA ARG A 89 5.68 -17.26 0.11
C ARG A 89 4.62 -18.19 0.72
N ILE A 90 3.33 -17.90 0.53
CA ILE A 90 2.24 -18.77 1.00
C ILE A 90 2.26 -20.12 0.26
N LEU A 91 2.51 -20.09 -1.04
CA LEU A 91 2.55 -21.26 -1.92
C LEU A 91 3.97 -21.76 -2.16
N GLN A 92 4.86 -21.64 -1.17
CA GLN A 92 6.27 -22.02 -1.33
C GLN A 92 6.43 -23.49 -1.77
N HIS A 93 5.52 -24.37 -1.34
CA HIS A 93 5.49 -25.78 -1.72
C HIS A 93 5.19 -26.03 -3.22
N ALA A 94 4.56 -25.07 -3.90
CA ALA A 94 4.17 -25.18 -5.30
C ALA A 94 5.32 -24.84 -6.28
N ASN A 95 6.47 -24.39 -5.78
CA ASN A 95 7.66 -24.08 -6.58
C ASN A 95 7.36 -23.15 -7.78
N ILE A 96 6.61 -22.08 -7.56
CA ILE A 96 6.26 -21.10 -8.59
C ILE A 96 7.54 -20.45 -9.13
N SER A 97 7.85 -20.68 -10.41
CA SER A 97 9.09 -20.21 -11.03
C SER A 97 9.21 -18.68 -11.02
N GLU A 98 10.43 -18.16 -10.94
CA GLU A 98 10.72 -16.72 -11.07
C GLU A 98 10.19 -16.14 -12.39
N ARG A 99 10.19 -16.94 -13.46
CA ARG A 99 9.63 -16.55 -14.76
C ARG A 99 8.11 -16.34 -14.67
N THR A 100 7.40 -17.22 -13.97
CA THR A 100 5.96 -17.07 -13.72
C THR A 100 5.68 -15.82 -12.89
N GLN A 101 6.50 -15.57 -11.87
CA GLN A 101 6.42 -14.35 -11.04
C GLN A 101 6.62 -13.08 -11.88
N GLN A 102 7.66 -13.03 -12.70
CA GLN A 102 7.92 -11.89 -13.59
C GLN A 102 6.81 -11.68 -14.62
N ASN A 103 6.27 -12.76 -15.20
CA ASN A 103 5.15 -12.65 -16.13
C ASN A 103 3.89 -12.11 -15.45
N ALA A 104 3.57 -12.58 -14.25
CA ALA A 104 2.43 -12.08 -13.47
C ALA A 104 2.57 -10.58 -13.18
N PHE A 105 3.79 -10.13 -12.83
CA PHE A 105 4.08 -8.72 -12.61
C PHE A 105 3.82 -7.88 -13.87
N LEU A 106 4.42 -8.27 -15.01
CA LEU A 106 4.31 -7.53 -16.27
C LEU A 106 2.88 -7.54 -16.82
N GLU A 107 2.17 -8.68 -16.74
CA GLU A 107 0.77 -8.77 -17.16
C GLU A 107 -0.13 -7.88 -16.29
N THR A 108 0.07 -7.87 -14.97
CA THR A 108 -0.73 -7.01 -14.08
C THR A 108 -0.45 -5.53 -14.31
N MET A 109 0.81 -5.15 -14.51
CA MET A 109 1.19 -3.79 -14.92
C MET A 109 0.50 -3.38 -16.23
N ALA A 110 0.50 -4.26 -17.24
CA ALA A 110 -0.15 -4.02 -18.52
C ALA A 110 -1.67 -3.89 -18.40
N MET A 111 -2.33 -4.74 -17.60
CA MET A 111 -3.77 -4.65 -17.33
C MET A 111 -4.15 -3.35 -16.62
N CYS A 112 -3.27 -2.81 -15.78
CA CYS A 112 -3.44 -1.51 -15.12
C CYS A 112 -3.13 -0.32 -16.06
N GLY A 113 -2.71 -0.57 -17.30
CA GLY A 113 -2.27 0.47 -18.24
C GLY A 113 -0.99 1.18 -17.81
N LEU A 114 -0.19 0.55 -16.94
CA LEU A 114 1.04 1.13 -16.40
C LEU A 114 2.23 0.71 -17.27
N LYS A 115 3.10 1.67 -17.57
CA LYS A 115 4.42 1.39 -18.12
C LYS A 115 5.44 1.56 -17.01
N GLN A 116 6.32 0.58 -16.85
CA GLN A 116 7.45 0.74 -15.93
C GLN A 116 8.31 1.90 -16.43
N LEU A 117 8.52 2.89 -15.57
CA LEU A 117 9.35 4.03 -15.90
C LEU A 117 10.80 3.55 -15.97
N GLU A 118 11.48 3.82 -17.09
CA GLU A 118 12.86 3.39 -17.33
C GLU A 118 13.88 4.09 -16.41
N ILE A 119 13.46 5.20 -15.78
CA ILE A 119 14.30 6.04 -14.92
C ILE A 119 13.83 5.85 -13.47
N PRO A 120 14.76 5.65 -12.50
CA PRO A 120 14.38 5.66 -11.10
C PRO A 120 13.64 6.94 -10.73
N PRO A 121 12.72 6.91 -9.75
CA PRO A 121 12.00 8.11 -9.35
C PRO A 121 12.98 9.26 -9.07
N PRO A 122 12.72 10.48 -9.58
CA PRO A 122 13.57 11.63 -9.30
C PRO A 122 13.77 11.82 -7.80
N HIS A 123 14.97 12.23 -7.35
CA HIS A 123 15.23 12.45 -5.92
C HIS A 123 14.36 13.54 -5.29
N THR A 124 13.73 14.37 -6.11
CA THR A 124 12.75 15.39 -5.72
C THR A 124 11.37 14.82 -5.41
N HIS A 125 11.10 13.57 -5.79
CA HIS A 125 9.83 12.89 -5.54
C HIS A 125 9.77 12.35 -4.11
N ILE A 126 8.83 12.86 -3.32
CA ILE A 126 8.52 12.35 -1.98
C ILE A 126 7.31 11.41 -2.13
N PRO A 127 7.44 10.08 -1.93
CA PRO A 127 6.31 9.16 -2.07
C PRO A 127 5.32 9.26 -0.91
N ILE A 128 4.07 8.83 -1.11
CA ILE A 128 3.00 8.87 -0.09
C ILE A 128 3.43 8.18 1.20
N GLU A 129 4.04 6.98 1.10
CA GLU A 129 4.51 6.25 2.28
C GLU A 129 5.50 7.06 3.13
N LYS A 130 6.37 7.83 2.46
CA LYS A 130 7.32 8.72 3.13
C LYS A 130 6.61 9.93 3.74
N MET A 131 5.65 10.54 3.03
CA MET A 131 4.83 11.63 3.58
C MET A 131 4.13 11.19 4.87
N VAL A 132 3.45 10.04 4.84
CA VAL A 132 2.73 9.47 5.99
C VAL A 132 3.68 9.22 7.14
N LYS A 133 4.83 8.57 6.87
CA LYS A 133 5.85 8.30 7.89
C LYS A 133 6.37 9.58 8.54
N GLU A 134 6.69 10.61 7.76
CA GLU A 134 7.18 11.88 8.27
C GLU A 134 6.13 12.59 9.13
N VAL A 135 4.86 12.59 8.71
CA VAL A 135 3.76 13.19 9.47
C VAL A 135 3.50 12.48 10.79
N LEU A 136 3.46 11.14 10.79
CA LEU A 136 3.30 10.34 12.00
C LEU A 136 4.46 10.57 12.98
N LEU A 137 5.70 10.52 12.47
CA LEU A 137 6.89 10.70 13.29
C LEU A 137 7.12 12.16 13.72
N ALA A 138 6.39 13.13 13.20
CA ALA A 138 6.43 14.50 13.73
C ALA A 138 5.70 14.62 15.08
N ASP A 139 4.78 13.70 15.39
CA ASP A 139 4.03 13.71 16.65
C ASP A 139 4.81 13.02 17.78
N LYS A 140 5.20 13.79 18.80
CA LYS A 140 5.98 13.29 19.95
C LYS A 140 5.23 12.27 20.79
N THR A 141 3.90 12.36 20.84
CA THR A 141 3.06 11.44 21.61
C THR A 141 3.01 10.09 20.91
N PHE A 142 2.86 10.10 19.58
CA PHE A 142 2.95 8.91 18.75
C PHE A 142 4.33 8.26 18.82
N GLN A 143 5.41 9.05 18.75
CA GLN A 143 6.77 8.52 18.93
C GLN A 143 6.93 7.82 20.29
N ALA A 144 6.49 8.46 21.38
CA ALA A 144 6.57 7.87 22.72
C ALA A 144 5.77 6.57 22.83
N PHE A 145 4.61 6.50 22.18
CA PHE A 145 3.78 5.31 22.09
C PHE A 145 4.47 4.14 21.36
N LEU A 146 5.27 4.40 20.33
CA LEU A 146 6.01 3.35 19.63
C LEU A 146 7.16 2.74 20.45
N VAL A 147 7.69 3.43 21.47
CA VAL A 147 8.86 2.94 22.23
C VAL A 147 8.49 1.88 23.27
N THR A 148 7.20 1.64 23.54
CA THR A 148 6.77 0.80 24.67
C THR A 148 6.94 -0.71 24.44
N ASP A 149 6.99 -1.19 23.18
CA ASP A 149 7.39 -2.57 22.79
C ASP A 149 8.02 -2.58 21.39
N PRO A 150 9.37 -2.62 21.25
CA PRO A 150 10.05 -2.35 19.99
C PRO A 150 9.69 -3.28 18.82
N SER A 151 9.41 -4.55 19.10
CA SER A 151 9.16 -5.55 18.04
C SER A 151 7.74 -5.47 17.49
N THR A 152 6.75 -5.36 18.39
CA THR A 152 5.35 -5.14 18.03
C THR A 152 5.16 -3.76 17.42
N SER A 153 5.93 -2.76 17.85
CA SER A 153 5.83 -1.40 17.34
C SER A 153 6.29 -1.25 15.89
N GLN A 154 7.28 -2.01 15.42
CA GLN A 154 7.75 -1.87 14.05
C GLN A 154 6.78 -2.49 13.04
N SER A 155 6.20 -3.66 13.35
CA SER A 155 5.17 -4.28 12.50
C SER A 155 3.87 -3.47 12.51
N MET A 156 3.44 -3.02 13.69
CA MET A 156 2.26 -2.15 13.83
C MET A 156 2.45 -0.83 13.08
N LEU A 157 3.63 -0.21 13.17
CA LEU A 157 3.93 1.02 12.43
C LEU A 157 3.84 0.81 10.91
N ALA A 158 4.35 -0.31 10.39
CA ALA A 158 4.26 -0.64 8.98
C ALA A 158 2.79 -0.80 8.53
N GLU A 159 1.96 -1.50 9.32
CA GLU A 159 0.53 -1.68 9.03
C GLU A 159 -0.23 -0.34 9.07
N ILE A 160 0.07 0.55 10.02
CA ILE A 160 -0.49 1.91 10.09
C ILE A 160 -0.09 2.73 8.86
N ILE A 161 1.20 2.73 8.50
CA ILE A 161 1.70 3.48 7.35
C ILE A 161 1.03 2.98 6.07
N GLU A 162 0.97 1.67 5.85
CA GLU A 162 0.33 1.07 4.69
C GLU A 162 -1.16 1.44 4.62
N ALA A 163 -1.90 1.28 5.72
CA ALA A 163 -3.34 1.55 5.75
C ALA A 163 -3.68 3.03 5.50
N ILE A 164 -2.89 3.96 6.03
CA ILE A 164 -3.06 5.40 5.74
C ILE A 164 -2.67 5.69 4.30
N SER A 165 -1.54 5.16 3.84
CA SER A 165 -1.04 5.38 2.47
C SER A 165 -2.03 4.88 1.42
N ASP A 166 -2.66 3.72 1.64
CA ASP A 166 -3.69 3.18 0.74
C ASP A 166 -4.91 4.10 0.66
N LYS A 167 -5.34 4.67 1.79
CA LYS A 167 -6.45 5.63 1.81
C LYS A 167 -6.10 6.95 1.14
N VAL A 168 -4.88 7.46 1.35
CA VAL A 168 -4.38 8.66 0.67
C VAL A 168 -4.30 8.42 -0.84
N PHE A 169 -3.71 7.30 -1.26
CA PHE A 169 -3.61 6.90 -2.66
C PHE A 169 -5.00 6.80 -3.30
N HIS A 170 -5.94 6.10 -2.66
CA HIS A 170 -7.31 6.00 -3.12
C HIS A 170 -8.00 7.37 -3.24
N ALA A 171 -7.76 8.27 -2.27
CA ALA A 171 -8.28 9.62 -2.32
C ALA A 171 -7.69 10.48 -3.45
N ILE A 172 -6.49 10.19 -3.95
CA ILE A 172 -5.88 10.93 -5.05
C ILE A 172 -6.28 10.35 -6.41
N PHE A 173 -6.27 9.01 -6.55
CA PHE A 173 -6.37 8.34 -7.84
C PHE A 173 -7.71 7.62 -8.08
N ARG A 174 -8.59 7.52 -7.07
CA ARG A 174 -9.85 6.76 -7.10
C ARG A 174 -9.65 5.27 -7.45
N ILE A 175 -8.47 4.74 -7.12
CA ILE A 175 -8.10 3.34 -7.33
C ILE A 175 -7.92 2.71 -5.95
N ASP A 176 -8.48 1.53 -5.75
CA ASP A 176 -8.20 0.72 -4.56
C ASP A 176 -6.90 -0.07 -4.77
N PRO A 177 -5.78 0.30 -4.10
CA PRO A 177 -4.50 -0.39 -4.29
C PRO A 177 -4.55 -1.86 -3.83
N GLN A 178 -5.42 -2.21 -2.87
CA GLN A 178 -5.58 -3.59 -2.40
C GLN A 178 -6.29 -4.46 -3.45
N ALA A 179 -7.19 -3.89 -4.24
CA ALA A 179 -7.79 -4.59 -5.38
C ALA A 179 -6.73 -4.91 -6.46
N ILE A 180 -5.78 -3.99 -6.70
CA ILE A 180 -4.68 -4.23 -7.64
C ILE A 180 -3.72 -5.30 -7.12
N GLN A 181 -3.41 -5.27 -5.81
CA GLN A 181 -2.62 -6.34 -5.19
C GLN A 181 -3.28 -7.71 -5.37
N LYS A 182 -4.59 -7.85 -5.08
CA LYS A 182 -5.34 -9.10 -5.28
C LYS A 182 -5.34 -9.56 -6.74
N MET A 183 -5.50 -8.64 -7.68
CA MET A 183 -5.39 -8.95 -9.11
C MET A 183 -4.02 -9.58 -9.44
N ALA A 184 -2.93 -9.06 -8.85
CA ALA A 184 -1.61 -9.65 -9.02
C ALA A 184 -1.49 -11.06 -8.41
N GLU A 185 -2.06 -11.26 -7.21
CA GLU A 185 -2.14 -12.58 -6.55
C GLU A 185 -2.89 -13.61 -7.43
N GLU A 186 -4.01 -13.20 -8.03
CA GLU A 186 -4.84 -14.02 -8.93
C GLU A 186 -4.14 -14.32 -10.27
N GLN A 187 -3.42 -13.35 -10.84
CA GLN A 187 -2.64 -13.58 -12.05
C GLN A 187 -1.52 -14.58 -11.84
N LEU A 188 -0.81 -14.49 -10.70
CA LEU A 188 0.27 -15.42 -10.39
C LEU A 188 -0.24 -16.86 -10.31
N THR A 189 -1.32 -17.08 -9.57
CA THR A 189 -1.93 -18.41 -9.40
C THR A 189 -2.46 -18.95 -10.73
N THR A 190 -3.12 -18.10 -11.54
CA THR A 190 -3.64 -18.49 -12.86
C THR A 190 -2.53 -18.89 -13.83
N LEU A 191 -1.45 -18.11 -13.90
CA LEU A 191 -0.31 -18.41 -14.76
C LEU A 191 0.43 -19.67 -14.31
N HIS A 192 0.55 -19.90 -13.01
CA HIS A 192 1.15 -21.11 -12.47
C HIS A 192 0.35 -22.35 -12.88
N VAL A 193 -0.97 -22.38 -12.65
CA VAL A 193 -1.84 -23.50 -13.07
C VAL A 193 -1.77 -23.74 -14.59
N ARG A 194 -1.74 -22.66 -15.39
CA ARG A 194 -1.59 -22.76 -16.84
C ARG A 194 -0.25 -23.41 -17.25
N SER A 195 0.83 -23.11 -16.54
CA SER A 195 2.15 -23.67 -16.83
C SER A 195 2.22 -25.17 -16.62
N GLU A 196 1.52 -25.71 -15.62
CA GLU A 196 1.44 -27.15 -15.37
C GLU A 196 0.69 -27.88 -16.47
N GLN A 197 -0.41 -27.30 -16.97
CA GLN A 197 -1.17 -27.86 -18.09
C GLN A 197 -0.33 -27.95 -19.38
N GLN A 198 0.49 -26.93 -19.64
CA GLN A 198 1.37 -26.91 -20.82
C GLN A 198 2.54 -27.91 -20.69
N SER A 199 3.06 -28.13 -19.48
CA SER A 199 4.07 -29.15 -19.21
C SER A 199 3.51 -30.58 -19.28
N GLY A 200 2.28 -30.80 -18.79
CA GLY A 200 1.63 -32.11 -18.80
C GLY A 200 1.22 -32.61 -20.19
N CYS A 201 1.01 -31.70 -21.14
CA CYS A 201 0.64 -32.04 -22.52
C CYS A 201 1.81 -32.65 -23.34
N LEU A 202 3.06 -32.61 -22.84
CA LEU A 202 4.22 -33.21 -23.49
C LEU A 202 4.48 -34.67 -23.08
N CYS A 203 3.78 -35.20 -22.06
CA CYS A 203 4.00 -36.56 -21.57
C CYS A 203 3.05 -37.62 -22.17
N CYS A 204 2.20 -37.28 -23.15
CA CYS A 204 1.28 -38.23 -23.79
C CYS A 204 1.75 -38.77 -25.15
N PHE A 205 3.03 -38.58 -25.51
CA PHE A 205 3.64 -39.11 -26.74
C PHE A 205 5.00 -39.74 -26.48
N LEU A 206 5.08 -40.75 -25.61
CA LEU A 206 6.21 -41.68 -25.55
C LEU A 206 5.69 -43.09 -25.25
#